data_AF-A0A0G1BY77-F1
#
_entry.id   AF-A0A0G1BY77-F1
#
_cell.length_a   1.000
_cell.length_b   1.000
_cell.length_c   1.000
_cell.angle_alpha   90.00
_cell.angle_beta   90.00
_cell.angle_gamma   90.00
#
_symmetry.space_group_name_H-M   'P 1'
#
loop_
_entity.id
_entity.type
_entity.pdbx_description
1 polymer ?
#
loop_
_entity_poly.entity_id
_entity_poly.type
_entity_poly.pdbx_seq_one_letter_code
_entity_poly.pdbx_strand_id
1 'polypeptide(L)'
;GRWPTLRSTTQETAAAVSFKEIYKREPQRDISKYDDAALVVMAYGLRPATRSLVNEAAAIKSFTYEFGHAPSSTQEWDIARAIAYSGASRELKVTNEPDADQDGLSDADEIKYKTDPKVADTDADGYTDGIEVQNGYNPLGAGLLSQ
;
A
#
# COMPACT_ATOMS: atom_id res chain seq x y z
N GLY A 1 -12.00 -5.88 9.21
CA GLY A 1 -13.30 -6.22 8.61
C GLY A 1 -13.38 -7.71 8.36
N ARG A 2 -14.58 -8.30 8.33
CA ARG A 2 -14.74 -9.70 7.87
C ARG A 2 -14.56 -9.74 6.35
N TRP A 3 -13.68 -10.61 5.87
CA TRP A 3 -13.55 -10.88 4.44
C TRP A 3 -14.86 -11.46 3.89
N PRO A 4 -15.31 -11.04 2.69
CA PRO A 4 -16.54 -11.52 2.11
C PRO A 4 -16.45 -13.03 1.81
N THR A 5 -17.47 -13.79 2.21
CA THR A 5 -17.57 -15.24 1.98
C THR A 5 -18.01 -15.58 0.56
N LEU A 6 -18.51 -14.58 -0.20
CA LEU A 6 -18.91 -14.68 -1.60
C LEU A 6 -18.16 -13.61 -2.40
N ARG A 7 -17.36 -14.06 -3.36
CA ARG A 7 -16.61 -13.18 -4.28
C ARG A 7 -17.35 -13.03 -5.61
N SER A 8 -17.30 -11.84 -6.20
CA SER A 8 -17.95 -11.49 -7.46
C SER A 8 -16.89 -11.14 -8.51
N THR A 9 -16.76 -11.97 -9.54
CA THR A 9 -15.77 -11.76 -10.61
C THR A 9 -15.93 -10.40 -11.27
N THR A 10 -17.16 -9.93 -11.50
CA THR A 10 -17.42 -8.62 -12.10
C THR A 10 -16.88 -7.47 -11.25
N GLN A 11 -17.14 -7.47 -9.94
CA GLN A 11 -16.64 -6.42 -9.04
C GLN A 11 -15.11 -6.46 -8.93
N GLU A 12 -14.53 -7.67 -8.90
CA GLU A 12 -13.08 -7.86 -8.82
C GLU A 12 -12.35 -7.48 -10.12
N THR A 13 -12.96 -7.70 -11.29
CA THR A 13 -12.43 -7.22 -12.57
C THR A 13 -12.47 -5.69 -12.64
N ALA A 14 -13.56 -5.05 -12.19
CA ALA A 14 -13.64 -3.58 -12.13
C ALA A 14 -12.58 -3.01 -11.17
N ALA A 15 -12.40 -3.63 -10.01
CA ALA A 15 -11.37 -3.27 -9.05
C ALA A 15 -9.94 -3.46 -9.61
N ALA A 16 -9.70 -4.50 -10.41
CA ALA A 16 -8.39 -4.72 -11.05
C ALA A 16 -8.01 -3.59 -12.02
N VAL A 17 -8.98 -2.98 -12.71
CA VAL A 17 -8.74 -1.79 -13.55
C VAL A 17 -8.21 -0.63 -12.70
N SER A 18 -8.91 -0.29 -11.61
CA SER A 18 -8.49 0.76 -10.68
C SER A 18 -7.16 0.44 -9.98
N PHE A 19 -6.92 -0.83 -9.64
CA PHE A 19 -5.64 -1.29 -9.12
C PHE A 19 -4.50 -0.97 -10.09
N LYS A 20 -4.67 -1.33 -11.37
CA LYS A 20 -3.66 -1.09 -12.40
C LYS A 20 -3.39 0.40 -12.62
N GLU A 21 -4.41 1.24 -12.54
CA GLU A 21 -4.26 2.69 -12.64
C GLU A 21 -3.39 3.25 -11.51
N ILE A 22 -3.55 2.78 -10.27
CA ILE A 22 -2.79 3.26 -9.12
C ILE A 22 -1.38 2.65 -9.04
N TYR A 23 -1.29 1.33 -9.13
CA TYR A 23 -0.08 0.58 -8.87
C TYR A 23 0.74 0.29 -10.13
N LYS A 24 0.24 0.68 -11.31
CA LYS A 24 0.95 0.58 -12.60
C LYS A 24 1.37 -0.84 -12.98
N ARG A 25 0.70 -1.84 -12.43
CA ARG A 25 0.89 -3.26 -12.72
C ARG A 25 -0.40 -4.05 -12.50
N GLU A 26 -0.47 -5.26 -13.05
CA GLU A 26 -1.55 -6.19 -12.74
C GLU A 26 -1.43 -6.69 -11.28
N PRO A 27 -2.56 -6.91 -10.58
CA PRO A 27 -2.57 -7.46 -9.23
C PRO A 27 -2.16 -8.94 -9.27
N GLN A 28 -1.24 -9.34 -8.38
CA GLN A 28 -0.74 -10.71 -8.25
C GLN A 28 -1.17 -11.33 -6.91
N ARG A 29 -2.48 -11.60 -6.82
CA ARG A 29 -3.16 -12.01 -5.56
C ARG A 29 -2.66 -13.35 -5.00
N ASP A 30 -2.19 -14.25 -5.87
CA ASP A 30 -1.71 -15.58 -5.46
C ASP A 30 -0.40 -15.51 -4.68
N ILE A 31 0.35 -14.42 -4.84
CA ILE A 31 1.68 -14.26 -4.24
C ILE A 31 1.83 -12.97 -3.43
N SER A 32 0.80 -12.12 -3.35
CA SER A 32 0.79 -10.91 -2.54
C SER A 32 -0.55 -10.73 -1.82
N LYS A 33 -0.56 -10.92 -0.49
CA LYS A 33 -1.73 -10.57 0.37
C LYS A 33 -2.08 -9.09 0.26
N TYR A 34 -1.11 -8.23 -0.04
CA TYR A 34 -1.30 -6.80 -0.17
C TYR A 34 -2.12 -6.47 -1.42
N ASP A 35 -1.82 -7.14 -2.54
CA ASP A 35 -2.63 -7.03 -3.76
C ASP A 35 -4.03 -7.58 -3.58
N ASP A 36 -4.19 -8.74 -2.92
CA ASP A 36 -5.53 -9.27 -2.61
C ASP A 36 -6.30 -8.30 -1.70
N ALA A 37 -5.65 -7.70 -0.71
CA ALA A 37 -6.25 -6.69 0.16
C ALA A 37 -6.68 -5.44 -0.62
N ALA A 38 -5.82 -4.90 -1.49
CA ALA A 38 -6.16 -3.73 -2.30
C ALA A 38 -7.36 -4.00 -3.19
N LEU A 39 -7.34 -5.13 -3.90
CA LEU A 39 -8.39 -5.50 -4.84
C LEU A 39 -9.72 -5.75 -4.13
N VAL A 40 -9.72 -6.42 -2.98
CA VAL A 40 -10.94 -6.67 -2.20
C VAL A 40 -11.45 -5.37 -1.56
N VAL A 41 -10.58 -4.47 -1.08
CA VAL A 41 -11.01 -3.16 -0.56
C VAL A 41 -11.69 -2.35 -1.67
N MET A 42 -11.10 -2.31 -2.87
CA MET A 42 -11.68 -1.63 -4.03
C MET A 42 -12.98 -2.27 -4.51
N ALA A 43 -13.06 -3.60 -4.52
CA ALA A 43 -14.21 -4.33 -5.04
C ALA A 43 -15.44 -4.28 -4.13
N TYR A 44 -15.24 -4.26 -2.80
CA TYR A 44 -16.33 -4.41 -1.84
C TYR A 44 -16.44 -3.26 -0.84
N GLY A 45 -15.64 -2.21 -1.00
CA GLY A 45 -15.63 -1.05 -0.10
C GLY A 45 -15.36 -1.42 1.35
N LEU A 46 -14.49 -2.41 1.60
CA LEU A 46 -14.18 -2.87 2.95
C LEU A 46 -13.59 -1.73 3.78
N ARG A 47 -13.91 -1.68 5.08
CA ARG A 47 -13.38 -0.67 6.00
C ARG A 47 -12.46 -1.31 7.04
N PRO A 48 -11.35 -0.64 7.40
CA PRO A 48 -10.52 -1.09 8.50
C PRO A 48 -11.32 -0.99 9.81
N ALA A 49 -10.97 -1.84 10.79
CA ALA A 49 -11.62 -1.78 12.11
C ALA A 49 -11.22 -0.51 12.88
N THR A 50 -9.98 -0.07 12.69
CA THR A 50 -9.41 1.15 13.27
C THR A 50 -9.01 2.09 12.15
N ARG A 51 -9.39 3.37 12.23
CA ARG A 51 -9.02 4.38 11.24
C ARG A 51 -7.73 5.07 11.64
N SER A 52 -6.83 5.24 10.68
CA SER A 52 -5.67 6.12 10.77
C SER A 52 -5.90 7.35 9.90
N LEU A 53 -6.09 8.51 10.53
CA LEU A 53 -6.23 9.78 9.81
C LEU A 53 -4.96 10.15 9.04
N VAL A 54 -3.79 9.72 9.53
CA VAL A 54 -2.49 9.94 8.89
C VAL A 54 -2.43 9.16 7.57
N ASN A 55 -2.75 7.86 7.60
CA ASN A 55 -2.73 7.01 6.39
C ASN A 55 -3.77 7.48 5.38
N GLU A 56 -4.97 7.85 5.84
CA GLU A 56 -6.02 8.36 4.96
C GLU A 56 -5.63 9.70 4.31
N ALA A 57 -5.01 10.61 5.06
CA ALA A 57 -4.51 11.86 4.51
C ALA A 57 -3.40 11.64 3.47
N ALA A 58 -2.45 10.73 3.75
CA ALA A 58 -1.41 10.35 2.80
C ALA A 58 -2.01 9.73 1.53
N ALA A 59 -2.97 8.82 1.69
CA ALA A 59 -3.64 8.17 0.56
C ALA A 59 -4.45 9.15 -0.31
N ILE A 60 -5.13 10.13 0.30
CA ILE A 60 -5.83 11.18 -0.47
C ILE A 60 -4.82 12.01 -1.29
N LYS A 61 -3.64 12.32 -0.74
CA LYS A 61 -2.58 12.99 -1.50
C LYS A 61 -2.12 12.15 -2.69
N SER A 62 -1.83 10.86 -2.47
CA SER A 62 -1.43 9.95 -3.54
C SER A 62 -2.52 9.79 -4.61
N PHE A 63 -3.78 9.67 -4.20
CA PHE A 63 -4.92 9.67 -5.12
C PHE A 63 -4.99 10.97 -5.94
N THR A 64 -4.92 12.12 -5.26
CA THR A 64 -5.03 13.43 -5.92
C THR A 64 -3.89 13.67 -6.88
N TYR A 65 -2.69 13.20 -6.56
CA TYR A 65 -1.54 13.26 -7.45
C TYR A 65 -1.77 12.44 -8.73
N GLU A 66 -2.35 11.25 -8.61
CA GLU A 66 -2.56 10.35 -9.75
C GLU A 66 -3.76 10.77 -10.63
N PHE A 67 -4.86 11.21 -10.02
CA PHE A 67 -6.10 11.54 -10.75
C PHE A 67 -6.32 13.04 -10.97
N GLY A 68 -5.55 13.91 -10.34
CA GLY A 68 -5.67 15.37 -10.47
C GLY A 68 -6.85 15.99 -9.71
N HIS A 69 -7.60 15.22 -8.92
CA HIS A 69 -8.68 15.70 -8.07
C HIS A 69 -8.82 14.88 -6.79
N ALA A 70 -9.49 15.42 -5.78
CA ALA A 70 -9.81 14.69 -4.57
C ALA A 70 -10.91 13.64 -4.83
N PRO A 71 -10.94 12.52 -4.07
CA PRO A 71 -12.00 11.52 -4.17
C PRO A 71 -13.39 12.13 -3.98
N SER A 72 -14.27 11.87 -4.92
CA SER A 72 -15.60 12.48 -5.04
C SER A 72 -16.73 11.44 -5.17
N SER A 73 -16.41 10.21 -5.56
CA SER A 73 -17.35 9.08 -5.66
C SER A 73 -17.04 7.98 -4.64
N THR A 74 -18.00 7.08 -4.38
CA THR A 74 -17.78 5.93 -3.50
C THR A 74 -16.62 5.06 -3.97
N GLN A 75 -16.52 4.81 -5.28
CA GLN A 75 -15.43 4.02 -5.87
C GLN A 75 -14.07 4.68 -5.64
N GLU A 76 -13.96 6.00 -5.81
CA GLU A 76 -12.72 6.73 -5.56
C GLU A 76 -12.32 6.72 -4.07
N TRP A 77 -13.30 6.79 -3.18
CA TRP A 77 -13.06 6.63 -1.75
C TRP A 77 -12.61 5.22 -1.36
N ASP A 78 -13.04 4.20 -2.10
CA ASP A 78 -12.58 2.82 -1.90
C ASP A 78 -11.16 2.63 -2.47
N ILE A 79 -10.80 3.31 -3.57
CA ILE A 79 -9.41 3.38 -4.06
C ILE A 79 -8.50 4.05 -3.03
N ALA A 80 -8.86 5.23 -2.53
CA ALA A 80 -8.08 5.93 -1.50
C ALA A 80 -7.90 5.05 -0.25
N ARG A 81 -8.91 4.26 0.10
CA ARG A 81 -8.81 3.33 1.23
C ARG A 81 -7.90 2.15 0.93
N ALA A 82 -7.92 1.62 -0.28
CA ALA A 82 -6.98 0.58 -0.70
C ALA A 82 -5.55 1.10 -0.60
N ILE A 83 -5.27 2.33 -1.06
CA ILE A 83 -3.95 2.97 -0.90
C ILE A 83 -3.57 3.05 0.59
N ALA A 84 -4.48 3.50 1.46
CA ALA A 84 -4.20 3.71 2.88
C ALA A 84 -3.93 2.44 3.70
N TYR A 85 -4.55 1.30 3.34
CA TYR A 85 -4.65 0.14 4.23
C TYR A 85 -4.27 -1.20 3.62
N SER A 86 -4.10 -1.30 2.31
CA SER A 86 -3.78 -2.60 1.68
C SER A 86 -2.33 -3.00 1.81
N GLY A 87 -1.42 -2.05 1.95
CA GLY A 87 0.03 -2.28 1.85
C GLY A 87 0.53 -2.52 0.41
N ALA A 88 -0.35 -2.51 -0.60
CA ALA A 88 0.06 -2.69 -1.99
C ALA A 88 0.88 -1.49 -2.47
N SER A 89 1.84 -1.75 -3.35
CA SER A 89 2.71 -0.73 -3.94
C SER A 89 2.93 -0.99 -5.43
N ARG A 90 3.59 -0.03 -6.09
CA ARG A 90 3.97 -0.15 -7.51
C ARG A 90 4.97 -1.27 -7.75
N GLU A 91 5.78 -1.58 -6.75
CA GLU A 91 6.62 -2.77 -6.72
C GLU A 91 5.81 -3.96 -6.21
N LEU A 92 6.11 -5.16 -6.69
CA LEU A 92 5.43 -6.35 -6.22
C LEU A 92 6.00 -6.76 -4.86
N LYS A 93 5.21 -6.62 -3.80
CA LYS A 93 5.53 -7.16 -2.47
C LYS A 93 5.04 -8.61 -2.35
N VAL A 94 5.96 -9.58 -2.43
CA VAL A 94 5.63 -11.01 -2.33
C VAL A 94 5.46 -11.41 -0.86
N THR A 95 4.39 -12.15 -0.55
CA THR A 95 3.97 -12.44 0.83
C THR A 95 4.86 -13.37 1.65
N ASN A 96 5.83 -14.00 1.00
CA ASN A 96 6.76 -14.93 1.64
C ASN A 96 8.18 -14.39 1.70
N GLU A 97 8.40 -13.11 1.39
CA GLU A 97 9.69 -12.49 1.66
C GLU A 97 9.84 -12.30 3.19
N PRO A 98 10.99 -12.69 3.77
CA PRO A 98 11.32 -12.34 5.14
C PRO A 98 11.20 -10.83 5.36
N ASP A 99 10.73 -10.45 6.54
CA ASP A 99 10.61 -9.08 7.05
C ASP A 99 10.92 -9.22 8.55
N ALA A 100 12.21 -9.14 8.89
CA ALA A 100 12.71 -9.63 10.16
C ALA A 100 12.44 -8.67 11.33
N ASP A 101 12.21 -7.38 11.07
CA ASP A 101 11.80 -6.38 12.05
C ASP A 101 10.32 -5.99 11.98
N GLN A 102 9.58 -6.48 10.98
CA GLN A 102 8.14 -6.36 10.82
C GLN A 102 7.67 -4.93 10.59
N ASP A 103 8.49 -4.12 9.94
CA ASP A 103 8.20 -2.71 9.67
C ASP A 103 7.38 -2.49 8.38
N GLY A 104 7.21 -3.55 7.58
CA GLY A 104 6.47 -3.56 6.33
C GLY A 104 7.31 -3.38 5.06
N LEU A 105 8.63 -3.31 5.17
CA LEU A 105 9.62 -3.48 4.11
C LEU A 105 10.17 -4.91 4.20
N SER A 106 10.44 -5.57 3.07
CA SER A 106 11.01 -6.93 3.11
C SER A 106 12.52 -6.86 3.29
N ASP A 107 13.16 -7.85 3.92
CA ASP A 107 14.63 -7.92 4.09
C ASP A 107 15.35 -7.68 2.74
N ALA A 108 14.77 -8.15 1.63
CA ALA A 108 15.30 -7.96 0.29
C ALA A 108 15.19 -6.51 -0.21
N ASP A 109 14.06 -5.84 0.06
CA ASP A 109 13.85 -4.43 -0.25
C ASP A 109 14.72 -3.54 0.64
N GLU A 110 14.88 -3.90 1.90
CA GLU A 110 15.76 -3.20 2.84
C GLU A 110 17.21 -3.22 2.37
N ILE A 111 17.70 -4.36 1.89
CA ILE A 111 19.03 -4.45 1.25
C ILE A 111 19.12 -3.52 0.02
N LYS A 112 18.05 -3.38 -0.77
CA LYS A 112 18.00 -2.49 -1.94
C LYS A 112 18.01 -1.01 -1.54
N TYR A 113 17.30 -0.64 -0.48
CA TYR A 113 17.26 0.71 0.07
C TYR A 113 18.42 1.02 1.03
N LYS A 114 19.23 0.01 1.34
CA LYS A 114 20.39 0.05 2.25
C LYS A 114 20.02 0.36 3.70
N THR A 115 18.82 -0.03 4.11
CA THR A 115 18.38 -0.05 5.52
C THR A 115 18.86 -1.33 6.21
N ASP A 116 18.72 -1.43 7.54
CA ASP A 116 19.10 -2.62 8.30
C ASP A 116 17.89 -3.53 8.53
N PRO A 117 17.89 -4.77 7.98
CA PRO A 117 16.73 -5.69 8.08
C PRO A 117 16.27 -6.10 9.48
N LYS A 118 16.94 -5.61 10.52
CA LYS A 118 16.65 -5.93 11.91
C LYS A 118 16.26 -4.69 12.71
N VAL A 119 16.13 -3.53 12.06
CA VAL A 119 15.92 -2.24 12.68
C VAL A 119 14.82 -1.51 11.92
N ALA A 120 13.62 -1.53 12.49
CA ALA A 120 12.42 -0.96 11.86
C ALA A 120 12.51 0.54 11.52
N ASP A 121 13.48 1.28 12.06
CA ASP A 121 13.72 2.71 11.83
C ASP A 121 15.24 2.91 11.80
N THR A 122 15.82 2.82 10.60
CA THR A 122 17.28 2.76 10.43
C THR A 122 17.95 4.09 10.76
N ASP A 123 17.31 5.22 10.48
CA ASP A 123 17.87 6.55 10.72
C ASP A 123 17.50 7.16 12.08
N ALA A 124 16.61 6.48 12.82
CA ALA A 124 16.12 6.82 14.15
C ALA A 124 15.39 8.17 14.21
N ASP A 125 14.68 8.55 13.14
CA ASP A 125 13.92 9.79 13.07
C ASP A 125 12.47 9.68 13.59
N GLY A 126 12.01 8.45 13.86
CA GLY A 126 10.70 8.13 14.40
C GLY A 126 9.67 7.66 13.36
N TYR A 127 10.05 7.51 12.09
CA TYR A 127 9.27 6.83 11.06
C TYR A 127 9.95 5.50 10.69
N THR A 128 9.16 4.47 10.37
CA THR A 128 9.75 3.18 9.97
C THR A 128 10.18 3.20 8.52
N ASP A 129 11.23 2.45 8.18
CA ASP A 129 11.79 2.41 6.82
C ASP A 129 10.71 2.03 5.79
N GLY A 130 9.87 1.06 6.12
CA GLY A 130 8.72 0.63 5.32
C GLY A 130 7.66 1.70 5.12
N ILE A 131 7.38 2.55 6.12
CA ILE A 131 6.45 3.68 5.99
C ILE A 131 7.06 4.74 5.08
N GLU A 132 8.33 5.05 5.27
CA GLU A 132 9.02 6.08 4.49
C GLU A 132 9.09 5.70 3.03
N VAL A 133 9.57 4.49 2.71
CA VAL A 133 9.63 3.97 1.34
C VAL A 133 8.24 3.93 0.69
N GLN A 134 7.20 3.50 1.43
CA GLN A 134 5.83 3.49 0.92
C GLN A 134 5.32 4.90 0.56
N ASN A 135 5.74 5.91 1.31
CA ASN A 135 5.32 7.30 1.11
C ASN A 135 6.32 8.13 0.28
N GLY A 136 7.40 7.52 -0.21
CA GLY A 136 8.40 8.18 -1.05
C GLY A 136 9.39 9.07 -0.28
N TYR A 137 9.61 8.79 1.01
CA TYR A 137 10.62 9.43 1.85
C TYR A 137 11.89 8.57 1.92
N ASN A 138 13.01 9.21 2.27
CA ASN A 138 14.32 8.57 2.33
C ASN A 138 14.53 7.88 3.70
N PRO A 139 14.63 6.54 3.76
CA PRO A 139 14.74 5.80 5.03
C PRO A 139 16.14 5.85 5.69
N LEU A 140 17.00 6.75 5.22
CA LEU A 140 18.38 6.92 5.69
C LEU A 140 18.66 8.36 6.13
N GLY A 141 17.62 9.16 6.29
CA GLY A 141 17.71 10.56 6.67
C GLY A 141 16.67 11.43 5.97
N ALA A 142 16.64 12.70 6.36
CA ALA A 142 15.68 13.65 5.82
C ALA A 142 15.65 13.76 4.28
N GLY A 143 14.45 13.67 3.69
CA GLY A 143 14.22 14.01 2.29
C GLY A 143 13.24 13.07 1.58
N LEU A 144 13.12 13.26 0.27
CA LEU A 144 12.38 12.34 -0.60
C LEU A 144 13.32 11.23 -1.08
N LEU A 145 12.75 10.05 -1.27
CA LEU A 145 13.43 8.90 -1.85
C LEU A 145 13.87 9.21 -3.28
N SER A 146 15.18 9.39 -3.49
CA SER A 146 15.74 9.57 -4.83
C SER A 146 15.94 8.20 -5.49
N GLN A 147 15.23 7.95 -6.60
CA GLN A 147 15.39 6.74 -7.42
C GLN A 147 16.66 6.77 -8.28
#